data_AF-A0A374TR89-F1
#
_entry.id   AF-A0A374TR89-F1
#
_cell.length_a   1.000
_cell.length_b   1.000
_cell.length_c   1.000
_cell.angle_alpha   90.00
_cell.angle_beta   90.00
_cell.angle_gamma   90.00
#
_symmetry.space_group_name_H-M   'P 1'
#
loop_
_entity.id
_entity.type
_entity.pdbx_description
1 polymer ?
#
loop_
_entity_poly.entity_id
_entity_poly.type
_entity_poly.pdbx_seq_one_letter_code
_entity_poly.pdbx_strand_id
1 'polypeptide(L)'
;METAKAVRIGRALAEADLVIIGASNGLDMAEGLNLFCADAHFQEAYGDLAQADGIGCILQGLASPDASVRRRWAERFHQKEYLEYEPGSLMNGLRRLTEHADTFVVTCNIDGHFARAGFDEERVLETEGGHAHVG
;
A
#
# COMPACT_ATOMS: atom_id res chain seq x y z
N MET A 1 -26.41 -10.55 9.03
CA MET A 1 -26.32 -9.08 8.83
C MET A 1 -25.17 -8.72 7.88
N GLU A 2 -23.98 -9.30 8.06
CA GLU A 2 -22.84 -9.14 7.12
C GLU A 2 -23.14 -9.57 5.68
N THR A 3 -23.86 -10.67 5.49
CA THR A 3 -24.20 -11.21 4.16
C THR A 3 -25.05 -10.25 3.34
N ALA A 4 -25.98 -9.53 3.96
CA ALA A 4 -26.83 -8.54 3.27
C ALA A 4 -26.02 -7.31 2.82
N LYS A 5 -25.02 -6.90 3.63
CA LYS A 5 -24.10 -5.81 3.27
C LYS A 5 -23.19 -6.21 2.11
N ALA A 6 -22.61 -7.41 2.15
CA ALA A 6 -21.77 -7.93 1.07
C ALA A 6 -22.53 -8.04 -0.25
N VAL A 7 -23.76 -8.58 -0.25
CA VAL A 7 -24.60 -8.67 -1.45
C VAL A 7 -24.91 -7.28 -2.03
N ARG A 8 -25.24 -6.30 -1.17
CA ARG A 8 -25.49 -4.92 -1.62
C ARG A 8 -24.25 -4.28 -2.25
N ILE A 9 -23.08 -4.47 -1.65
CA ILE A 9 -21.80 -3.95 -2.19
C ILE A 9 -21.48 -4.63 -3.51
N GLY A 10 -21.60 -5.95 -3.59
CA GLY A 10 -21.34 -6.71 -4.81
C GLY A 10 -22.22 -6.27 -5.97
N ARG A 11 -23.52 -6.03 -5.72
CA ARG A 11 -24.42 -5.51 -6.77
C ARG A 11 -24.02 -4.09 -7.20
N ALA A 12 -23.73 -3.21 -6.25
CA ALA A 12 -23.33 -1.84 -6.55
C ALA A 12 -22.02 -1.79 -7.38
N LEU A 13 -21.06 -2.66 -7.09
CA LEU A 13 -19.82 -2.77 -7.87
C LEU A 13 -20.08 -3.32 -9.26
N ALA A 14 -20.89 -4.38 -9.38
CA ALA A 14 -21.20 -5.00 -10.68
C ALA A 14 -22.00 -4.09 -11.62
N GLU A 15 -22.81 -3.18 -11.08
CA GLU A 15 -23.63 -2.22 -11.84
C GLU A 15 -22.90 -0.89 -12.10
N ALA A 16 -21.71 -0.67 -11.53
CA ALA A 16 -21.00 0.60 -11.66
C ALA A 16 -20.29 0.74 -13.00
N ASP A 17 -20.50 1.89 -13.66
CA ASP A 17 -19.72 2.30 -14.83
C ASP A 17 -18.37 2.94 -14.46
N LEU A 18 -18.29 3.52 -13.25
CA LEU A 18 -17.13 4.21 -12.70
C LEU A 18 -16.95 3.83 -11.22
N VAL A 19 -15.72 3.47 -10.83
CA VAL A 19 -15.32 3.19 -9.46
C VAL A 19 -14.17 4.11 -9.05
N ILE A 20 -14.36 4.81 -7.93
CA ILE A 20 -13.29 5.58 -7.29
C ILE A 20 -12.92 4.86 -5.98
N ILE A 21 -11.68 4.38 -5.91
CA ILE A 21 -11.13 3.70 -4.74
C ILE A 21 -10.39 4.73 -3.90
N GLY A 22 -10.94 5.04 -2.73
CA GLY A 22 -10.21 5.74 -1.68
C GLY A 22 -9.53 4.73 -0.77
N ALA A 23 -8.20 4.75 -0.68
CA ALA A 23 -7.43 3.84 0.15
C ALA A 23 -6.46 4.59 1.08
N SER A 24 -6.12 3.93 2.18
CA SER A 24 -5.16 4.40 3.18
C SER A 24 -4.51 3.17 3.84
N ASN A 25 -3.62 3.37 4.81
CA ASN A 25 -2.81 2.32 5.44
C ASN A 25 -3.61 1.14 6.00
N GLY A 26 -4.91 1.29 6.27
CA GLY A 26 -5.77 0.16 6.65
C GLY A 26 -5.84 -0.94 5.59
N LEU A 27 -5.68 -0.59 4.31
CA LEU A 27 -5.56 -1.55 3.21
C LEU A 27 -4.24 -2.32 3.29
N ASP A 28 -3.13 -1.61 3.47
CA ASP A 28 -1.79 -2.21 3.56
C ASP A 28 -1.68 -3.11 4.78
N MET A 29 -2.23 -2.68 5.92
CA MET A 29 -2.30 -3.50 7.14
C MET A 29 -3.07 -4.80 6.90
N ALA A 30 -4.12 -4.77 6.08
CA ALA A 30 -4.88 -5.96 5.70
C ALA A 30 -4.14 -6.84 4.66
N GLU A 31 -3.22 -6.26 3.89
CA GLU A 31 -2.28 -6.94 2.99
C GLU A 31 -0.97 -7.37 3.69
N GLY A 32 -0.80 -7.06 4.97
CA GLY A 32 0.34 -7.49 5.79
C GLY A 32 1.44 -6.46 6.02
N LEU A 33 1.28 -5.23 5.54
CA LEU A 33 2.23 -4.13 5.75
C LEU A 33 1.69 -3.14 6.81
N ASN A 34 2.30 -3.13 7.99
CA ASN A 34 1.98 -2.17 9.04
C ASN A 34 3.12 -1.18 9.28
N LEU A 35 2.91 0.08 8.91
CA LEU A 35 3.93 1.12 9.06
C LEU A 35 4.13 1.61 10.50
N PHE A 36 3.22 1.27 11.40
CA PHE A 36 3.10 1.89 12.72
C PHE A 36 3.59 1.03 13.88
N CYS A 37 3.90 -0.24 13.65
CA CYS A 37 4.32 -1.13 14.73
C CYS A 37 5.48 -2.05 14.33
N ALA A 38 6.09 -2.64 15.36
CA ALA A 38 7.20 -3.58 15.22
C ALA A 38 6.69 -5.03 15.13
N ASP A 39 5.81 -5.33 14.19
CA ASP A 39 5.25 -6.67 14.00
C ASP A 39 6.25 -7.67 13.38
N ALA A 40 5.78 -8.87 13.06
CA ALA A 40 6.63 -9.93 12.50
C ALA A 40 7.29 -9.51 11.18
N HIS A 41 6.55 -8.83 10.29
CA HIS A 41 7.11 -8.32 9.03
C HIS A 41 8.19 -7.29 9.30
N PHE A 42 7.94 -6.34 10.20
CA PHE A 42 8.95 -5.35 10.58
C PHE A 42 10.23 -6.00 11.13
N GLN A 43 10.11 -6.98 12.03
CA GLN A 43 11.28 -7.66 12.59
C GLN A 43 12.07 -8.42 11.52
N GLU A 44 11.37 -9.08 10.59
CA GLU A 44 11.99 -9.84 9.50
C GLU A 44 12.67 -8.92 8.46
N ALA A 45 11.97 -7.88 8.02
CA ALA A 45 12.41 -7.04 6.91
C ALA A 45 13.29 -5.85 7.32
N TYR A 46 13.18 -5.36 8.56
CA TYR A 46 13.85 -4.14 9.05
C TYR A 46 14.60 -4.33 10.38
N GLY A 47 14.60 -5.51 10.99
CA GLY A 47 15.14 -5.71 12.35
C GLY A 47 16.60 -5.28 12.53
N ASP A 48 17.43 -5.44 11.49
CA ASP A 48 18.82 -4.98 11.46
C ASP A 48 18.93 -3.45 11.51
N LEU A 49 18.15 -2.74 10.69
CA LEU A 49 18.09 -1.27 10.68
C LEU A 49 17.46 -0.74 11.97
N ALA A 50 16.41 -1.39 12.46
CA ALA A 50 15.73 -1.05 13.70
C ALA A 50 16.71 -1.07 14.88
N GLN A 51 17.54 -2.11 14.98
CA GLN A 51 18.57 -2.23 16.00
C GLN A 51 19.68 -1.17 15.83
N ALA A 52 20.16 -0.95 14.61
CA ALA A 52 21.25 -0.02 14.34
C ALA A 52 20.88 1.45 14.59
N ASP A 53 19.67 1.85 14.19
CA ASP A 53 19.22 3.24 14.23
C ASP A 53 18.30 3.54 15.44
N GLY A 54 17.94 2.54 16.25
CA GLY A 54 17.09 2.70 17.43
C GLY A 54 15.64 3.08 17.10
N ILE A 55 15.10 2.53 16.01
CA ILE A 55 13.78 2.85 15.45
C ILE A 55 12.79 1.72 15.69
N GLY A 56 11.55 2.06 16.07
CA GLY A 56 10.52 1.09 16.47
C GLY A 56 9.45 0.79 15.40
N CYS A 57 9.43 1.48 14.26
CA CYS A 57 8.51 1.19 13.17
C CYS A 57 9.00 1.81 11.84
N ILE A 58 8.46 1.33 10.72
CA ILE A 58 8.83 1.76 9.36
C ILE A 58 8.64 3.27 9.20
N LEU A 59 7.47 3.79 9.62
CA LEU A 59 7.14 5.21 9.46
C LEU A 59 8.16 6.11 10.16
N GLN A 60 8.61 5.74 11.35
CA GLN A 60 9.62 6.52 12.08
C GLN A 60 10.95 6.58 11.33
N GLY A 61 11.35 5.50 10.65
CA GLY A 61 12.56 5.49 9.84
C GLY A 61 12.46 6.35 8.58
N LEU A 62 11.34 6.25 7.86
CA LEU A 62 11.06 7.07 6.69
C LEU A 62 10.96 8.56 7.03
N ALA A 63 10.43 8.89 8.21
CA ALA A 63 10.27 10.26 8.70
C ALA A 63 11.41 10.73 9.63
N SER A 64 12.50 9.97 9.76
CA SER A 64 13.61 10.30 10.66
C SER A 64 14.14 11.72 10.38
N PRO A 65 14.59 12.52 11.36
CA PRO A 65 15.22 13.82 11.06
C PRO A 65 16.63 13.68 10.47
N ASP A 66 17.30 12.55 10.67
CA ASP A 66 18.61 12.25 10.10
C ASP A 66 18.47 11.79 8.64
N ALA A 67 19.08 12.55 7.72
CA ALA A 67 18.98 12.28 6.28
C ALA A 67 19.62 10.95 5.85
N SER A 68 20.67 10.50 6.55
CA SER A 68 21.33 9.23 6.27
C SER A 68 20.49 8.05 6.70
N VAL A 69 19.82 8.17 7.86
CA VAL A 69 18.85 7.18 8.35
C VAL A 69 17.67 7.13 7.39
N ARG A 70 17.00 8.27 7.12
CA ARG A 70 15.88 8.32 6.16
C ARG A 70 16.21 7.65 4.84
N ARG A 71 17.40 7.93 4.27
CA ARG A 71 17.82 7.36 2.99
C ARG A 71 17.90 5.83 3.05
N ARG A 72 18.62 5.26 4.02
CA ARG A 72 18.77 3.80 4.13
C ARG A 72 17.42 3.10 4.37
N TRP A 73 16.54 3.73 5.15
CA TRP A 73 15.18 3.24 5.38
C TRP A 73 14.32 3.32 4.12
N ALA A 74 14.39 4.41 3.36
CA ALA A 74 13.70 4.54 2.07
C ALA A 74 14.21 3.54 1.03
N GLU A 75 15.52 3.30 0.97
CA GLU A 75 16.11 2.27 0.11
C GLU A 75 15.61 0.87 0.49
N ARG A 76 15.56 0.54 1.79
CA ARG A 76 15.00 -0.72 2.27
C ARG A 76 13.51 -0.84 1.96
N PHE A 77 12.75 0.23 2.16
CA PHE A 77 11.31 0.28 1.87
C PHE A 77 11.03 0.05 0.39
N HIS A 78 11.76 0.74 -0.49
CA HIS A 78 11.64 0.53 -1.94
C HIS A 78 11.97 -0.91 -2.34
N GLN A 79 13.04 -1.48 -1.77
CA GLN A 79 13.41 -2.87 -2.02
C GLN A 79 12.31 -3.85 -1.58
N LYS A 80 11.80 -3.72 -0.35
CA LYS A 80 10.87 -4.68 0.27
C LYS A 80 9.42 -4.51 -0.14
N GLU A 81 8.92 -3.28 -0.09
CA GLU A 81 7.49 -3.00 -0.26
C GLU A 81 7.13 -2.62 -1.71
N TYR A 82 8.11 -2.32 -2.57
CA TYR A 82 7.84 -2.05 -3.98
C TYR A 82 8.42 -3.11 -4.91
N LEU A 83 9.74 -3.33 -4.88
CA LEU A 83 10.40 -4.24 -5.82
C LEU A 83 10.03 -5.70 -5.57
N GLU A 84 10.07 -6.12 -4.30
CA GLU A 84 9.76 -7.49 -3.87
C GLU A 84 8.26 -7.73 -3.61
N TYR A 85 7.42 -6.69 -3.69
CA TYR A 85 5.99 -6.83 -3.46
C TYR A 85 5.30 -7.65 -4.55
N GLU A 86 4.49 -8.60 -4.09
CA GLU A 86 3.60 -9.43 -4.88
C GLU A 86 2.16 -9.24 -4.36
N PRO A 87 1.19 -8.90 -5.24
CA PRO A 87 -0.17 -8.63 -4.82
C PRO A 87 -0.84 -9.79 -4.08
N GLY A 88 -1.40 -9.50 -2.91
CA GLY A 88 -2.10 -10.48 -2.09
C GLY A 88 -3.50 -10.85 -2.61
N SER A 89 -4.19 -11.72 -1.88
CA SER A 89 -5.55 -12.14 -2.26
C SER A 89 -6.58 -11.01 -2.16
N LEU A 90 -6.36 -10.06 -1.24
CA LEU A 90 -7.22 -8.90 -1.05
C LEU A 90 -7.02 -7.93 -2.21
N MET A 91 -5.78 -7.53 -2.50
CA MET A 91 -5.49 -6.61 -3.61
C MET A 91 -5.92 -7.19 -4.97
N ASN A 92 -5.60 -8.46 -5.23
CA ASN A 92 -6.07 -9.15 -6.44
C ASN A 92 -7.61 -9.27 -6.49
N GLY A 93 -8.26 -9.44 -5.34
CA GLY A 93 -9.72 -9.44 -5.23
C GLY A 93 -10.31 -8.09 -5.59
N LEU A 94 -9.76 -7.01 -5.06
CA LEU A 94 -10.17 -5.64 -5.36
C LEU A 94 -10.05 -5.33 -6.85
N ARG A 95 -8.93 -5.71 -7.48
CA ARG A 95 -8.75 -5.56 -8.93
C ARG A 95 -9.83 -6.30 -9.73
N ARG A 96 -10.04 -7.59 -9.47
CA ARG A 96 -11.07 -8.38 -10.17
C ARG A 96 -12.49 -7.82 -10.01
N LEU A 97 -12.79 -7.22 -8.85
CA LEU A 97 -14.11 -6.65 -8.59
C LEU A 97 -14.34 -5.30 -9.29
N THR A 98 -13.30 -4.69 -9.86
CA THR A 98 -13.35 -3.34 -10.42
C THR A 98 -12.85 -3.27 -11.87
N GLU A 99 -12.19 -4.30 -12.39
CA GLU A 99 -11.59 -4.31 -13.73
C GLU A 99 -12.59 -4.16 -14.89
N HIS A 100 -13.88 -4.40 -14.67
CA HIS A 100 -14.92 -4.18 -15.68
C HIS A 100 -15.35 -2.72 -15.81
N ALA A 101 -15.04 -1.88 -14.83
CA ALA A 101 -15.46 -0.49 -14.74
C ALA A 101 -14.29 0.47 -14.93
N ASP A 102 -14.59 1.71 -15.31
CA ASP A 102 -13.58 2.77 -15.33
C ASP A 102 -13.12 3.02 -13.88
N THR A 103 -11.85 2.77 -13.57
CA THR A 103 -11.40 2.73 -12.16
C THR A 103 -10.29 3.75 -11.91
N PHE A 104 -10.47 4.56 -10.87
CA PHE A 104 -9.47 5.50 -10.38
C PHE A 104 -9.15 5.23 -8.92
N VAL A 105 -7.87 5.30 -8.56
CA VAL A 105 -7.41 5.15 -7.19
C VAL A 105 -6.93 6.51 -6.68
N VAL A 106 -7.38 6.87 -5.49
CA VAL A 106 -6.84 8.00 -4.72
C VAL A 106 -6.39 7.44 -3.38
N THR A 107 -5.08 7.49 -3.12
CA THR A 107 -4.49 6.90 -1.94
C THR A 107 -3.47 7.83 -1.30
N CYS A 108 -3.37 7.80 0.02
CA CYS A 108 -2.27 8.44 0.76
C CYS A 108 -1.08 7.50 0.96
N ASN A 109 -1.18 6.25 0.51
CA ASN A 109 -0.10 5.27 0.58
C ASN A 109 0.97 5.60 -0.47
N ILE A 110 2.19 5.15 -0.22
CA ILE A 110 3.38 5.48 -1.03
C ILE A 110 4.11 4.22 -1.51
N ASP A 111 3.56 3.04 -1.27
CA ASP A 111 4.18 1.73 -1.54
C ASP A 111 4.05 1.29 -3.01
N GLY A 112 3.22 1.94 -3.83
CA GLY A 112 3.00 1.54 -5.22
C GLY A 112 2.26 0.21 -5.40
N HIS A 113 1.64 -0.36 -4.35
CA HIS A 113 1.00 -1.67 -4.42
C HIS A 113 -0.11 -1.75 -5.47
N PHE A 114 -0.86 -0.66 -5.72
CA PHE A 114 -1.89 -0.63 -6.76
C PHE A 114 -1.31 -0.83 -8.16
N ALA A 115 -0.26 -0.08 -8.51
CA ALA A 115 0.43 -0.22 -9.79
C ALA A 115 0.98 -1.64 -9.95
N ARG A 116 1.64 -2.15 -8.89
CA ARG A 116 2.16 -3.53 -8.83
C ARG A 116 1.07 -4.60 -8.96
N ALA A 117 -0.15 -4.30 -8.52
CA ALA A 117 -1.31 -5.15 -8.69
C ALA A 117 -1.95 -5.10 -10.08
N GLY A 118 -1.46 -4.23 -10.98
CA GLY A 118 -1.96 -4.09 -12.33
C GLY A 118 -3.15 -3.13 -12.45
N PHE A 119 -3.27 -2.17 -11.53
CA PHE A 119 -4.04 -0.96 -11.79
C PHE A 119 -3.24 -0.05 -12.73
N ASP A 120 -3.95 0.72 -13.55
CA ASP A 120 -3.34 1.67 -14.49
C ASP A 120 -2.67 2.82 -13.73
N GLU A 121 -1.34 2.95 -13.86
CA GLU A 121 -0.54 3.97 -13.16
C GLU A 121 -1.03 5.40 -13.42
N GLU A 122 -1.52 5.69 -14.63
CA GLU A 122 -2.07 7.01 -15.00
C GLU A 122 -3.40 7.32 -14.29
N ARG A 123 -3.97 6.32 -13.60
CA ARG A 123 -5.23 6.41 -12.87
C ARG A 123 -5.06 6.16 -11.37
N VAL A 124 -3.83 6.09 -10.90
CA VAL A 124 -3.49 6.00 -9.47
C VAL A 124 -2.89 7.33 -9.03
N LEU A 125 -3.58 8.02 -8.13
CA LEU A 125 -3.09 9.23 -7.49
C LEU A 125 -2.61 8.92 -6.07
N GLU A 126 -1.29 8.89 -5.90
CA GLU A 126 -0.61 8.81 -4.60
C GLU A 126 -0.40 10.23 -4.05
N THR A 127 -1.20 10.66 -3.07
CA THR A 127 -1.28 12.07 -2.64
C THR A 127 -0.10 12.53 -1.79
N GLU A 128 0.62 11.60 -1.15
CA GLU A 128 1.75 11.89 -0.25
C GLU A 128 3.11 11.70 -0.94
N GLY A 129 3.12 11.63 -2.27
CA GLY A 129 4.27 11.23 -3.07
C GLY A 129 4.22 9.74 -3.42
N GLY A 130 5.02 9.34 -4.40
CA GLY A 130 4.88 8.03 -5.01
C GLY A 130 6.09 7.59 -5.81
N HIS A 131 6.11 6.31 -6.18
CA HIS A 131 7.19 5.72 -6.96
C HIS A 131 7.25 6.26 -8.40
N ALA A 132 6.11 6.68 -8.95
CA ALA A 132 5.98 7.16 -10.34
C ALA A 132 6.57 8.57 -10.59
N HIS A 133 7.02 9.27 -9.55
CA HIS A 133 7.49 10.67 -9.65
C HIS A 133 8.88 10.91 -9.05
N VAL A 134 9.75 9.90 -9.08
CA VAL A 134 11.19 10.08 -8.80
C VAL A 134 11.90 10.46 -10.10
N GLY A 135 11.81 11.74 -10.46
CA GLY A 135 12.60 12.38 -11.53
C GLY A 135 13.84 13.09 -11.00
#